data_AF-A0A960P436-F1
#
_entry.id   AF-A0A960P436-F1
#
_cell.length_a   1.000
_cell.length_b   1.000
_cell.length_c   1.000
_cell.angle_alpha   90.00
_cell.angle_beta   90.00
_cell.angle_gamma   90.00
#
_symmetry.space_group_name_H-M   'P 1'
#
loop_
_entity.id
_entity.type
_entity.pdbx_description
1 polymer ?
#
loop_
_entity_poly.entity_id
_entity_poly.type
_entity_poly.pdbx_seq_one_letter_code
_entity_poly.pdbx_strand_id
1 'polypeptide(L)'
;DVVDGTPPMARSEIDRWVQVCTAEYERAQLGGDDLLDSYAGVNTGEFFAVATEVFFDRPVEMAEQKPDLYDVLSGFYRQDPAARVTGTPR
;
A
#
# COMPACT_ATOMS: atom_id res chain seq x y z
N ASP A 1 -15.21 -14.84 -17.71
CA ASP A 1 -15.12 -13.52 -17.04
C ASP A 1 -14.72 -13.70 -15.59
N VAL A 2 -13.42 -13.67 -15.32
CA VAL A 2 -12.86 -13.61 -13.99
C VAL A 2 -12.64 -12.12 -13.70
N VAL A 3 -13.40 -11.58 -12.76
CA VAL A 3 -13.07 -10.30 -12.15
C VAL A 3 -11.94 -10.61 -11.17
N ASP A 4 -10.70 -10.57 -11.63
CA ASP A 4 -9.48 -10.88 -10.85
C ASP A 4 -9.17 -9.83 -9.76
N GLY A 5 -10.13 -8.97 -9.41
CA GLY A 5 -10.00 -7.91 -8.40
C GLY A 5 -8.93 -6.85 -8.73
N THR A 6 -8.22 -6.99 -9.85
CA THR A 6 -7.13 -6.11 -10.26
C THR A 6 -7.73 -4.90 -10.97
N PRO A 7 -7.57 -3.69 -10.44
CA PRO A 7 -7.97 -2.46 -11.13
C PRO A 7 -7.32 -2.39 -12.51
N PRO A 8 -7.99 -1.82 -13.52
CA PRO A 8 -7.37 -1.60 -14.83
C PRO A 8 -6.23 -0.59 -14.66
N MET A 9 -5.01 -1.09 -14.58
CA MET A 9 -3.77 -0.34 -14.44
C MET A 9 -3.00 -0.37 -15.77
N ALA A 10 -2.40 0.75 -16.17
CA ALA A 10 -1.44 0.79 -17.26
C ALA A 10 -0.23 -0.11 -16.92
N ARG A 11 0.48 -0.60 -17.94
CA ARG A 11 1.66 -1.47 -17.74
C ARG A 11 2.72 -0.82 -16.81
N SER A 12 2.96 0.47 -16.94
CA SER A 12 3.87 1.22 -16.06
C SER A 12 3.41 1.27 -14.60
N GLU A 13 2.10 1.29 -14.36
CA GLU A 13 1.53 1.27 -13.01
C GLU A 13 1.69 -0.13 -12.38
N ILE A 14 1.52 -1.19 -13.18
CA ILE A 14 1.79 -2.58 -12.75
C ILE A 14 3.28 -2.76 -12.42
N ASP A 15 4.18 -2.28 -13.28
CA ASP A 15 5.62 -2.41 -13.05
C ASP A 15 6.04 -1.66 -11.76
N ARG A 16 5.49 -0.46 -11.55
CA ARG A 16 5.70 0.31 -10.31
C ARG A 16 5.13 -0.39 -9.08
N TRP A 17 3.92 -0.95 -9.19
CA TRP A 17 3.28 -1.74 -8.13
C TRP A 17 4.17 -2.91 -7.70
N VAL A 18 4.60 -3.73 -8.66
CA VAL A 18 5.47 -4.88 -8.38
C VAL A 18 6.76 -4.43 -7.70
N GLN A 19 7.43 -3.41 -8.25
CA GLN A 19 8.68 -2.90 -7.69
C GLN A 19 8.52 -2.44 -6.23
N VAL A 20 7.50 -1.64 -5.94
CA VAL A 20 7.29 -1.06 -4.60
C VAL A 20 6.87 -2.14 -3.61
N CYS A 21 5.88 -2.95 -3.95
CA CYS A 21 5.38 -3.99 -3.04
C CYS A 21 6.46 -5.04 -2.74
N THR A 22 7.29 -5.42 -3.73
CA THR A 22 8.42 -6.32 -3.47
C THR A 22 9.44 -5.70 -2.51
N ALA A 23 9.83 -4.44 -2.73
CA ALA A 23 10.81 -3.79 -1.86
C ALA A 23 10.32 -3.61 -0.42
N GLU A 24 9.04 -3.24 -0.24
CA GLU A 24 8.44 -3.10 1.08
C GLU A 24 8.23 -4.45 1.78
N TYR A 25 7.86 -5.49 1.03
CA TYR A 25 7.78 -6.85 1.57
C TYR A 25 9.15 -7.34 2.06
N GLU A 26 10.21 -7.12 1.28
CA GLU A 26 11.58 -7.48 1.69
C GLU A 26 12.02 -6.71 2.94
N ARG A 27 11.64 -5.43 3.07
CA ARG A 27 11.91 -4.64 4.29
C ARG A 27 11.17 -5.20 5.49
N ALA A 28 9.88 -5.51 5.35
CA ALA A 28 9.08 -6.12 6.41
C ALA A 28 9.68 -7.46 6.88
N GLN A 29 10.25 -8.24 5.95
CA GLN A 29 10.91 -9.51 6.25
C GLN A 29 12.21 -9.39 7.03
N LEU A 30 12.94 -8.28 6.87
CA LEU A 30 14.17 -8.02 7.63
C LEU A 30 13.88 -7.60 9.08
N GLY A 31 12.63 -7.25 9.39
CA GLY A 31 12.23 -6.65 10.65
C GLY A 31 12.67 -5.19 10.76
N GLY A 32 11.98 -4.41 11.59
CA GLY A 32 12.25 -2.97 11.78
C GLY A 32 11.34 -2.05 10.96
N ASP A 33 10.23 -2.57 10.46
CA ASP A 33 9.13 -1.77 9.96
C ASP A 33 8.16 -1.48 11.13
N ASP A 34 8.22 -0.27 11.68
CA ASP A 34 7.37 0.13 12.81
C ASP A 34 5.92 0.45 12.36
N LEU A 35 5.73 0.70 11.06
CA LEU A 35 4.44 1.07 10.51
C LEU A 35 3.66 -0.17 10.05
N LEU A 36 4.30 -1.06 9.29
CA LEU A 36 3.74 -2.34 8.89
C LEU A 36 4.18 -3.37 9.92
N ASP A 37 3.24 -3.85 10.74
CA ASP A 37 3.48 -4.87 11.77
C ASP A 37 4.41 -5.99 11.24
N SER A 38 5.25 -6.53 12.10
CA SER A 38 6.05 -7.75 11.86
C SER A 38 5.32 -8.86 11.10
N TYR A 39 4.00 -8.97 11.26
CA TYR A 39 3.17 -9.92 10.54
C TYR A 39 3.16 -9.72 9.02
N ALA A 40 3.41 -8.51 8.53
CA ALA A 40 3.53 -8.20 7.10
C ALA A 40 4.67 -8.97 6.41
N GLY A 41 5.68 -9.43 7.14
CA GLY A 41 6.75 -10.25 6.57
C GLY A 41 6.34 -11.70 6.23
N VAL A 42 5.33 -12.26 6.91
CA VAL A 42 5.08 -13.72 6.89
C VAL A 42 4.93 -14.29 5.48
N ASN A 43 4.14 -13.63 4.63
CA ASN A 43 4.02 -13.94 3.21
C ASN A 43 3.43 -12.72 2.47
N THR A 44 3.38 -12.77 1.13
CA THR A 44 2.87 -11.66 0.31
C THR A 44 1.38 -11.36 0.54
N GLY A 45 0.59 -12.33 0.97
CA GLY A 45 -0.81 -12.14 1.33
C GLY A 45 -0.97 -11.33 2.61
N GLU A 46 -0.22 -11.66 3.66
CA GLU A 46 -0.20 -10.89 4.91
C GLU A 46 0.37 -9.49 4.71
N PHE A 47 1.43 -9.37 3.91
CA PHE A 47 1.94 -8.06 3.51
C PHE A 47 0.83 -7.18 2.92
N PHE A 48 0.09 -7.72 1.95
CA PHE A 48 -0.98 -6.98 1.30
C PHE A 48 -2.12 -6.64 2.25
N ALA A 49 -2.50 -7.58 3.13
CA ALA A 49 -3.54 -7.35 4.14
C ALA A 49 -3.16 -6.24 5.13
N VAL A 50 -1.95 -6.31 5.71
CA VAL A 50 -1.45 -5.29 6.65
C VAL A 50 -1.27 -3.95 5.95
N ALA A 51 -0.70 -3.91 4.75
CA ALA A 51 -0.55 -2.67 4.00
C ALA A 51 -1.91 -2.03 3.68
N THR A 52 -2.92 -2.84 3.37
CA THR A 52 -4.30 -2.37 3.14
C THR A 52 -4.92 -1.80 4.41
N GLU A 53 -4.76 -2.48 5.55
CA GLU A 53 -5.27 -2.01 6.85
C GLU A 53 -4.65 -0.65 7.20
N VAL A 54 -3.32 -0.56 7.17
CA VAL A 54 -2.61 0.68 7.48
C VAL A 54 -2.97 1.80 6.50
N PHE A 55 -3.19 1.50 5.22
CA PHE A 55 -3.63 2.47 4.22
C PHE A 55 -4.98 3.11 4.56
N PHE A 56 -5.92 2.38 5.14
CA PHE A 56 -7.23 2.92 5.51
C PHE A 56 -7.27 3.49 6.94
N ASP A 57 -6.55 2.88 7.88
CA ASP A 57 -6.62 3.24 9.30
C ASP A 57 -5.60 4.33 9.70
N ARG A 58 -4.40 4.30 9.09
CA ARG A 58 -3.30 5.25 9.35
C ARG A 58 -2.77 5.91 8.06
N PRO A 59 -3.64 6.46 7.18
CA PRO A 59 -3.25 6.91 5.86
C PRO A 59 -2.23 8.04 5.84
N VAL A 60 -2.33 8.99 6.78
CA VAL A 60 -1.40 10.13 6.86
C VAL A 60 0.00 9.64 7.22
N GLU A 61 0.09 8.73 8.19
CA GLU A 61 1.37 8.18 8.63
C GLU A 61 2.01 7.30 7.54
N MET A 62 1.21 6.54 6.80
CA MET A 62 1.71 5.82 5.62
C MET A 62 2.20 6.77 4.53
N ALA A 63 1.47 7.86 4.24
CA ALA A 63 1.90 8.85 3.26
C ALA A 63 3.24 9.53 3.66
N GLU A 64 3.49 9.71 4.96
CA GLU A 64 4.72 10.30 5.48
C GLU A 64 5.90 9.32 5.52
N GLN A 65 5.69 8.10 6.02
CA GLN A 65 6.77 7.13 6.26
C GLN A 65 7.04 6.22 5.06
N LYS A 66 6.02 5.94 4.24
CA LYS A 66 6.08 5.03 3.09
C LYS A 66 5.35 5.63 1.88
N PRO A 67 5.77 6.82 1.39
CA PRO A 67 5.07 7.54 0.31
C PRO A 67 4.90 6.71 -0.96
N ASP A 68 5.93 5.93 -1.33
CA ASP A 68 5.88 5.06 -2.50
C ASP A 68 4.80 3.97 -2.38
N LEU A 69 4.67 3.36 -1.21
CA LEU A 69 3.64 2.35 -0.93
C LEU A 69 2.25 2.96 -0.91
N TYR A 70 2.13 4.15 -0.31
CA TYR A 70 0.90 4.93 -0.29
C TYR A 70 0.41 5.26 -1.70
N ASP A 71 1.31 5.69 -2.58
CA ASP A 71 0.98 6.08 -3.95
C ASP A 71 0.45 4.90 -4.77
N VAL A 72 1.12 3.74 -4.69
CA VAL A 72 0.67 2.55 -5.43
C VAL A 72 -0.65 2.01 -4.91
N LEU A 73 -0.89 2.04 -3.58
CA LEU A 73 -2.17 1.66 -2.97
C LEU A 73 -3.28 2.66 -3.30
N SER A 74 -2.97 3.95 -3.37
CA SER A 74 -3.91 4.99 -3.82
C SER A 74 -4.34 4.77 -5.27
N GLY A 75 -3.38 4.42 -6.14
CA GLY A 75 -3.65 4.04 -7.53
C GLY A 75 -4.53 2.80 -7.63
N PHE A 76 -4.23 1.76 -6.86
CA PHE A 76 -4.98 0.50 -6.82
C PHE A 76 -6.42 0.71 -6.32
N TYR A 77 -6.60 1.30 -5.14
CA TYR A 77 -7.94 1.53 -4.58
C TYR A 77 -8.69 2.71 -5.22
N ARG A 78 -8.01 3.51 -6.05
CA ARG A 78 -8.50 4.78 -6.62
C ARG A 78 -9.05 5.71 -5.55
N GLN A 79 -8.35 5.76 -4.43
CA GLN A 79 -8.76 6.41 -3.21
C GLN A 79 -7.59 7.17 -2.59
N ASP A 80 -7.89 8.29 -1.97
CA ASP A 80 -6.95 9.06 -1.17
C ASP A 80 -7.56 9.23 0.24
N PRO A 81 -7.26 8.32 1.18
CA PRO A 81 -7.77 8.44 2.54
C PRO A 81 -7.05 9.55 3.34
N ALA A 82 -5.82 9.94 3.00
CA ALA A 82 -5.08 10.98 3.73
C ALA A 82 -5.68 12.37 3.48
N ALA A 83 -6.07 12.68 2.24
CA ALA A 83 -6.79 13.90 1.90
C ALA A 83 -8.17 13.98 2.56
N ARG A 84 -8.82 12.83 2.80
CA ARG A 84 -10.11 12.77 3.51
C ARG A 84 -9.98 13.07 5.01
N VAL A 85 -8.90 12.64 5.64
CA VAL A 85 -8.63 12.87 7.07
C VAL A 85 -8.17 14.31 7.34
N THR A 86 -7.36 14.89 6.45
CA THR A 86 -6.80 16.25 6.63
C THR A 86 -7.78 17.39 6.31
N GLY A 87 -8.99 17.06 5.86
CA GLY A 87 -10.07 18.04 5.72
C GLY A 87 -9.80 19.13 4.69
N THR A 88 -9.03 18.84 3.63
CA THR A 88 -9.03 19.72 2.46
C THR A 88 -10.29 19.42 1.65
N PRO A 89 -11.29 20.32 1.62
CA PRO A 89 -12.44 20.11 0.76
C PRO A 89 -11.96 20.10 -0.69
N ARG A 90 -12.42 19.12 -1.47
CA ARG A 90 -12.20 19.07 -2.92
C ARG A 90 -12.79 20.29 -3.61
#